data_AF-A0A4Q5V5J7-F1
#
_entry.id   AF-A0A4Q5V5J7-F1
#
_cell.length_a   1.000
_cell.length_b   1.000
_cell.length_c   1.000
_cell.angle_alpha   90.00
_cell.angle_beta   90.00
_cell.angle_gamma   90.00
#
_symmetry.space_group_name_H-M   'P 1'
#
loop_
_entity.id
_entity.type
_entity.pdbx_description
1 polymer ?
#
loop_
_entity_poly.entity_id
_entity_poly.type
_entity_poly.pdbx_seq_one_letter_code
_entity_poly.pdbx_strand_id
1 'polypeptide(L)' 'MNKEVLLKDLGAKIRTIRKEKGITQVQLAHSIGKDQQSIQRLEAGNINPSYVYLREIAEGLNVPLLDMLKELPPKP' A
#
# COMPACT_ATOMS: atom_id res chain seq x y z
N MET A 1 13.21 -13.12 9.48
CA MET A 1 12.10 -12.84 8.54
C MET A 1 12.69 -12.45 7.19
N ASN A 2 12.13 -12.97 6.09
CA ASN A 2 12.58 -12.61 4.75
C ASN A 2 12.01 -11.21 4.40
N LYS A 3 12.91 -10.25 4.14
CA LYS A 3 12.55 -8.87 3.78
C LYS A 3 11.59 -8.80 2.60
N GLU A 4 11.78 -9.66 1.59
CA GLU A 4 10.94 -9.68 0.39
C GLU A 4 9.50 -10.10 0.71
N VAL A 5 9.33 -11.04 1.64
CA VAL A 5 8.00 -11.48 2.09
C VAL A 5 7.27 -10.33 2.76
N LEU A 6 7.95 -9.59 3.65
CA LEU A 6 7.35 -8.44 4.34
C LEU A 6 6.88 -7.34 3.38
N LEU A 7 7.69 -7.02 2.37
CA LEU A 7 7.33 -5.99 1.39
C LEU A 7 6.17 -6.44 0.50
N LYS A 8 6.12 -7.73 0.13
CA LYS A 8 5.00 -8.30 -0.63
C LYS A 8 3.70 -8.30 0.18
N ASP A 9 3.76 -8.65 1.46
CA ASP A 9 2.58 -8.66 2.33
C ASP A 9 2.02 -7.25 2.56
N LEU A 10 2.91 -6.28 2.81
CA LEU A 10 2.55 -4.87 2.90
C LEU A 10 1.90 -4.37 1.59
N GLY A 11 2.55 -4.64 0.46
CA GLY A 11 2.03 -4.26 -0.87
C GLY A 11 0.66 -4.88 -1.15
N ALA A 12 0.47 -6.15 -0.80
CA ALA A 12 -0.79 -6.86 -0.94
C ALA A 12 -1.90 -6.25 -0.06
N LYS A 13 -1.58 -5.89 1.20
CA LYS A 13 -2.53 -5.24 2.11
C LYS A 13 -3.01 -3.89 1.57
N ILE A 14 -2.07 -3.06 1.11
CA ILE A 14 -2.36 -1.74 0.50
C ILE A 14 -3.25 -1.91 -0.73
N ARG A 15 -2.93 -2.89 -1.60
CA ARG A 15 -3.75 -3.22 -2.77
C ARG A 15 -5.18 -3.62 -2.38
N THR A 16 -5.33 -4.44 -1.35
CA THR A 16 -6.65 -4.88 -0.86
C THR A 16 -7.48 -3.68 -0.42
N ILE A 17 -6.94 -2.83 0.46
CA ILE A 17 -7.63 -1.62 0.94
C ILE A 17 -8.00 -0.71 -0.24
N ARG A 18 -7.08 -0.51 -1.19
CA ARG A 18 -7.38 0.30 -2.38
C ARG A 18 -8.54 -0.25 -3.19
N LYS A 19 -8.58 -1.57 -3.40
CA LYS A 19 -9.67 -2.24 -4.12
C LYS A 19 -11.00 -2.15 -3.36
N GLU A 20 -10.99 -2.30 -2.04
CA GLU A 20 -12.18 -2.12 -1.19
C GLU A 20 -12.75 -0.70 -1.27
N LYS A 21 -11.88 0.31 -1.44
CA LYS A 21 -12.26 1.71 -1.68
C LYS A 21 -12.74 1.97 -3.12
N GLY A 22 -12.65 0.99 -4.02
CA GLY A 22 -13.10 1.12 -5.41
C GLY A 22 -12.27 2.08 -6.28
N ILE A 23 -11.05 2.44 -5.86
CA ILE A 23 -10.20 3.38 -6.62
C ILE A 23 -9.09 2.66 -7.39
N THR A 24 -8.67 3.22 -8.51
CA THR A 24 -7.56 2.74 -9.34
C THR A 24 -6.20 3.16 -8.77
N GLN A 25 -5.12 2.52 -9.25
CA GLN A 25 -3.76 2.95 -8.90
C GLN A 25 -3.46 4.38 -9.35
N VAL A 26 -3.99 4.79 -10.51
CA VAL A 26 -3.85 6.17 -11.02
C VAL A 26 -4.51 7.16 -10.08
N GLN A 27 -5.74 6.89 -9.65
CA GLN A 27 -6.47 7.76 -8.72
C GLN A 27 -5.76 7.89 -7.36
N LEU A 28 -5.25 6.78 -6.81
CA LEU A 28 -4.45 6.83 -5.58
C LEU A 28 -3.15 7.62 -5.79
N ALA A 29 -2.45 7.41 -6.90
CA ALA A 29 -1.22 8.14 -7.20
C ALA A 29 -1.47 9.64 -7.29
N HIS A 30 -2.52 10.04 -8.02
CA HIS A 30 -2.89 11.44 -8.19
C HIS A 30 -3.28 12.11 -6.86
N SER A 31 -3.98 11.41 -5.95
CA SER A 31 -4.37 11.99 -4.66
C SER A 31 -3.19 12.30 -3.74
N ILE A 32 -2.02 11.69 -3.99
CA ILE A 32 -0.80 11.87 -3.18
C ILE A 32 0.35 12.51 -3.98
N GLY A 33 0.07 13.03 -5.18
CA GLY A 33 1.08 13.69 -6.02
C GLY A 33 2.19 12.75 -6.52
N LYS A 34 1.87 11.48 -6.80
CA LYS A 34 2.79 10.48 -7.37
C LYS A 34 2.32 9.99 -8.74
N ASP A 35 3.17 9.20 -9.40
CA ASP A 35 2.82 8.47 -10.61
C ASP A 35 2.22 7.08 -10.32
N GLN A 36 1.49 6.53 -11.29
CA GLN A 36 0.88 5.20 -11.16
C GLN A 36 1.94 4.09 -11.00
N GLN A 37 3.14 4.26 -11.55
CA GLN A 37 4.23 3.29 -11.42
C GLN A 37 4.72 3.16 -9.97
N SER A 38 4.72 4.25 -9.20
CA SER A 38 5.10 4.26 -7.79
C SER A 38 4.12 3.43 -6.95
N ILE A 39 2.83 3.51 -7.24
CA ILE A 39 1.80 2.67 -6.61
C ILE A 39 1.94 1.22 -7.06
N GLN A 40 2.19 0.98 -8.35
CA GLN A 40 2.41 -0.38 -8.87
C GLN A 40 3.59 -1.08 -8.18
N ARG A 41 4.75 -0.41 -8.08
CA ARG A 41 5.94 -0.96 -7.42
C ARG A 41 5.70 -1.21 -5.93
N LEU A 42 4.98 -0.30 -5.26
CA LEU A 42 4.57 -0.45 -3.86
C LEU A 42 3.71 -1.70 -3.66
N GLU A 43 2.63 -1.83 -4.43
CA GLU A 43 1.70 -2.97 -4.31
C GLU A 43 2.31 -4.31 -4.71
N ALA A 44 3.37 -4.30 -5.53
CA ALA A 44 4.12 -5.49 -5.89
C ALA A 44 5.17 -5.90 -4.82
N GLY A 45 5.42 -5.05 -3.81
CA GLY A 45 6.48 -5.26 -2.83
C GLY A 45 7.88 -5.02 -3.38
N ASN A 46 8.01 -4.31 -4.49
CA ASN A 46 9.29 -4.07 -5.18
C ASN A 46 10.08 -2.89 -4.58
N ILE A 47 9.50 -2.17 -3.62
CA ILE A 47 10.15 -1.05 -2.94
C ILE A 47 9.90 -1.14 -1.43
N ASN A 48 10.85 -0.60 -0.65
CA ASN A 48 10.66 -0.34 0.76
C ASN A 48 10.19 1.13 0.92
N PRO A 49 8.89 1.38 1.12
CA PRO A 49 8.40 2.75 1.25
C PRO A 49 8.95 3.41 2.52
N SER A 50 9.28 4.69 2.43
CA SER A 50 9.59 5.48 3.63
C SER A 50 8.34 5.65 4.49
N TYR A 51 8.53 6.00 5.76
CA TYR A 51 7.42 6.35 6.64
C TYR A 51 6.53 7.47 6.06
N VAL A 52 7.15 8.50 5.48
CA VAL A 52 6.42 9.61 4.83
C VAL A 52 5.56 9.10 3.68
N TYR A 53 6.09 8.21 2.85
CA TYR A 53 5.31 7.66 1.75
C TYR A 53 4.14 6.79 2.24
N LEU A 54 4.33 6.03 3.33
CA LEU A 54 3.23 5.29 3.95
C LEU A 54 2.14 6.22 4.51
N ARG A 55 2.52 7.37 5.06
CA ARG A 55 1.58 8.40 5.53
C ARG A 55 0.77 8.99 4.38
N GLU A 56 1.43 9.36 3.29
CA GLU A 56 0.78 9.82 2.06
C GLU A 56 -0.23 8.79 1.55
N ILE A 57 0.15 7.51 1.49
CA ILE A 57 -0.75 6.43 1.04
C ILE A 57 -1.95 6.27 1.98
N ALA A 58 -1.74 6.32 3.30
CA ALA A 58 -2.82 6.23 4.27
C ALA A 58 -3.83 7.37 4.11
N GLU A 59 -3.35 8.59 3.86
CA GLU A 59 -4.15 9.77 3.55
C GLU A 59 -4.91 9.59 2.22
N GLY A 60 -4.22 9.14 1.17
CA GLY A 60 -4.83 8.88 -0.15
C GLY A 60 -5.88 7.76 -0.14
N LEU A 61 -5.76 6.79 0.78
CA LEU A 61 -6.73 5.73 1.00
C LEU A 61 -7.82 6.09 2.02
N ASN A 62 -7.67 7.22 2.73
CA ASN A 62 -8.51 7.64 3.84
C ASN A 62 -8.69 6.50 4.88
N VAL A 63 -7.56 6.03 5.42
CA VAL A 63 -7.49 5.02 6.48
C VAL A 63 -6.38 5.37 7.49
N PRO A 64 -6.48 4.92 8.75
CA PRO A 64 -5.35 4.95 9.67
C PRO A 64 -4.14 4.18 9.12
N LEU A 65 -2.92 4.73 9.29
CA LEU A 65 -1.67 4.06 8.90
C LEU A 65 -1.58 2.63 9.47
N LEU A 66 -2.07 2.42 10.69
CA LEU A 66 -2.00 1.13 11.36
C LEU A 66 -2.80 0.05 10.64
N ASP A 67 -3.85 0.40 9.89
CA ASP A 67 -4.64 -0.59 9.15
C ASP A 67 -3.88 -1.18 7.94
N MET A 68 -2.84 -0.49 7.46
CA MET A 68 -1.92 -0.99 6.46
C MET A 68 -0.81 -1.88 7.04
N LEU A 69 -0.52 -1.73 8.34
CA LEU A 69 0.58 -2.42 9.03
C LEU A 69 0.15 -3.63 9.86
N LYS A 70 -1.14 -3.74 10.19
CA LYS A 70 -1.69 -4.92 10.87
C LYS A 70 -1.44 -6.16 10.01
N GLU A 71 -0.91 -7.21 10.64
CA GLU A 71 -0.76 -8.50 10.00
C GLU A 71 -2.10 -8.94 9.41
N LEU A 72 -2.05 -9.43 8.17
CA LEU A 72 -3.20 -10.14 7.63
C LEU A 72 -3.40 -11.40 8.50
N PRO A 73 -4.63 -11.71 8.94
CA PRO A 73 -4.87 -13.00 9.56
C PRO A 73 -4.35 -14.09 8.63
N PRO A 74 -3.79 -15.20 9.17
CA PRO A 74 -3.27 -16.27 8.36
C PRO A 74 -4.35 -16.69 7.36
N LYS A 75 -3.97 -16.82 6.08
CA LYS A 75 -4.87 -17.41 5.10
C LYS A 75 -5.24 -18.81 5.62
N PRO A 76 -6.53 -19.17 5.63
CA PRO A 76 -6.93 -20.54 5.94
C PRO A 76 -6.29 -21.53 4.96
#